data_AF-L7U671-F1
#
_entry.id   AF-L7U671-F1
#
_cell.length_a   1.000
_cell.length_b   1.000
_cell.length_c   1.000
_cell.angle_alpha   90.00
_cell.angle_beta   90.00
_cell.angle_gamma   90.00
#
_symmetry.space_group_name_H-M   'P 1'
#
loop_
_entity.id
_entity.type
_entity.pdbx_description
1 polymer ?
#
loop_
_entity_poly.entity_id
_entity_poly.type
_entity_poly.pdbx_seq_one_letter_code
_entity_poly.pdbx_strand_id
1 'polypeptide(L)'
;MQTTPASLPVDAACAHHPDRPAQEVCARCGSFVCEHCKERSARSCDACQATVRQRLLPSARRWAVVATAAISLHAVAEVALLAVKFWLYPFLEGLGLTTTDVMVAYGTAIGTLRALMVATTILGVVGFLRWQYQVFQLASVLDVSQASPRQALLGWFIPGLNLFKPYQLLRDLWRDLGGETSRAHLIRAWWLMGLVSLAVGTGYQLMRRLNEVMFISSDTRAMVNIVHATLFALVTALCIGVVWRIQRQLVQLKGEARHVAT
;
A
#
# COMPACT_ATOMS: atom_id res chain seq x y z
N MET A 1 17.88 17.88 11.40
CA MET A 1 19.26 18.34 11.65
C MET A 1 20.01 18.22 10.35
N GLN A 2 20.24 19.33 9.65
CA GLN A 2 21.19 19.36 8.54
C GLN A 2 22.56 19.52 9.18
N THR A 3 23.33 18.44 9.24
CA THR A 3 24.75 18.52 9.61
C THR A 3 25.45 19.33 8.53
N THR A 4 25.98 20.51 8.88
CA THR A 4 26.89 21.25 8.02
C THR A 4 27.97 20.28 7.55
N PRO A 5 28.17 20.07 6.24
CA PRO A 5 29.19 19.14 5.77
C PRO A 5 30.54 19.62 6.30
N ALA A 6 31.27 18.72 6.96
CA ALA A 6 32.64 19.00 7.36
C ALA A 6 33.41 19.44 6.11
N SER A 7 34.17 20.53 6.22
CA SER A 7 35.03 21.00 5.14
C SER A 7 35.92 19.84 4.67
N LEU A 8 35.92 19.60 3.36
CA LEU A 8 36.75 18.55 2.76
C LEU A 8 38.23 18.79 3.07
N PRO A 9 39.03 17.75 3.32
CA PRO A 9 40.48 17.88 3.37
C PRO A 9 40.98 18.52 2.07
N VAL A 10 41.94 19.45 2.17
CA VAL A 10 42.46 20.23 1.03
C VAL A 10 43.05 19.32 -0.07
N ASP A 11 43.54 18.15 0.32
CA ASP A 11 44.18 17.17 -0.57
C ASP A 11 43.30 15.94 -0.84
N ALA A 12 41.99 16.02 -0.61
CA ALA A 12 41.09 14.91 -0.91
C ALA A 12 41.00 14.71 -2.44
N ALA A 13 41.41 13.54 -2.91
CA ALA A 13 41.30 13.13 -4.32
C ALA A 13 40.08 12.24 -4.56
N CYS A 14 39.54 12.27 -5.78
CA CYS A 14 38.43 11.40 -6.13
C CYS A 14 38.85 9.93 -6.15
N ALA A 15 38.01 9.06 -5.56
CA ALA A 15 38.29 7.62 -5.49
C ALA A 15 38.39 6.94 -6.87
N HIS A 16 37.81 7.54 -7.92
CA HIS A 16 37.86 7.02 -9.28
C HIS A 16 38.82 7.79 -10.19
N HIS A 17 39.14 9.04 -9.84
CA HIS A 17 40.06 9.90 -10.57
C HIS A 17 41.06 10.49 -9.58
N PRO A 18 42.12 9.76 -9.22
CA PRO A 18 43.09 10.20 -8.20
C PRO A 18 43.76 11.53 -8.55
N ASP A 19 43.85 11.85 -9.85
CA ASP A 19 44.46 13.09 -10.35
C ASP A 19 43.51 14.30 -10.26
N ARG A 20 42.26 14.11 -9.82
CA ARG A 20 41.26 15.19 -9.72
C ARG A 20 40.88 15.44 -8.26
N PRO A 21 40.80 16.72 -7.84
CA PRO A 21 40.36 17.05 -6.50
C PRO A 21 38.89 16.65 -6.30
N ALA A 22 38.59 16.21 -5.08
CA ALA A 22 37.23 15.91 -4.65
C ALA A 22 36.44 17.20 -4.41
N GLN A 23 35.21 17.25 -4.91
CA GLN A 23 34.29 18.36 -4.62
C GLN A 23 33.23 17.99 -3.57
N GLU A 24 32.94 16.70 -3.43
CA GLU A 24 31.96 16.22 -2.46
C GLU A 24 32.28 14.79 -2.02
N VAL A 25 31.50 14.32 -1.04
CA VAL A 25 31.53 12.96 -0.56
C VAL A 25 30.28 12.25 -1.03
N CYS A 26 30.43 11.05 -1.60
CA CYS A 26 29.33 10.17 -1.96
C CYS A 26 28.45 9.93 -0.73
N ALA A 27 27.17 10.31 -0.81
CA ALA A 27 26.22 10.25 0.31
C ALA A 27 26.00 8.82 0.85
N ARG A 28 26.43 7.79 0.11
CA ARG A 28 26.15 6.39 0.40
C ARG A 28 27.32 5.62 1.01
N CYS A 29 28.53 5.81 0.50
CA CYS A 29 29.71 5.09 0.98
C CYS A 29 30.78 5.98 1.60
N GLY A 30 30.61 7.30 1.57
CA GLY A 30 31.63 8.20 2.11
C GLY A 30 32.84 8.40 1.20
N SER A 31 32.84 7.87 -0.03
CA SER A 31 33.97 8.03 -0.96
C SER A 31 33.97 9.42 -1.61
N PHE A 32 35.15 10.01 -1.78
CA PHE A 32 35.35 11.28 -2.44
C PHE A 32 35.02 11.24 -3.94
N VAL A 33 34.28 12.23 -4.43
CA VAL A 33 33.82 12.35 -5.82
C VAL A 33 34.24 13.69 -6.43
N CYS A 34 34.80 13.67 -7.64
CA CYS A 34 35.13 14.88 -8.40
C CYS A 34 33.89 15.41 -9.14
N GLU A 35 33.99 16.64 -9.66
CA GLU A 35 32.95 17.32 -10.43
C GLU A 35 32.39 16.49 -11.59
N HIS A 36 33.27 15.84 -12.34
CA HIS A 36 32.86 15.02 -13.48
C HIS A 36 32.03 13.80 -13.07
N CYS A 37 32.38 13.15 -11.97
CA CYS A 37 31.57 12.06 -11.42
C CYS A 37 30.23 12.58 -10.89
N LYS A 38 30.22 13.78 -10.29
CA LYS A 38 29.00 14.44 -9.78
C LYS A 38 28.01 14.77 -10.90
N GLU A 39 28.48 15.31 -12.03
CA GLU A 39 27.61 15.61 -13.18
C GLU A 39 26.89 14.37 -13.72
N ARG A 40 27.58 13.21 -13.75
CA ARG A 40 26.98 11.93 -14.16
C ARG A 40 26.02 11.36 -13.12
N SER A 41 26.19 11.73 -11.85
CA SER A 41 25.52 11.07 -10.75
C SER A 41 25.16 12.05 -9.66
N ALA A 42 23.88 12.45 -9.61
CA ALA A 42 23.43 13.53 -8.75
C ALA A 42 23.81 13.39 -7.25
N ARG A 43 24.03 12.16 -6.74
CA ARG A 43 24.33 11.90 -5.31
C ARG A 43 25.19 10.67 -4.97
N SER A 44 25.60 9.84 -5.93
CA SER A 44 26.29 8.57 -5.61
C SER A 44 27.36 8.17 -6.63
N CYS A 45 28.54 7.77 -6.15
CA CYS A 45 29.68 7.41 -7.00
C CYS A 45 29.42 6.19 -7.91
N ASP A 46 30.18 6.08 -8.99
CA ASP A 46 30.04 5.03 -10.01
C ASP A 46 30.12 3.61 -9.42
N ALA A 47 30.99 3.36 -8.44
CA ALA A 47 31.07 2.06 -7.77
C ALA A 47 29.80 1.72 -6.96
N CYS A 48 29.22 2.72 -6.27
CA CYS A 48 27.94 2.57 -5.58
C CYS A 48 26.79 2.30 -6.54
N GLN A 49 26.80 2.96 -7.70
CA GLN A 49 25.81 2.72 -8.75
C GLN A 49 25.97 1.34 -9.39
N ALA A 50 27.20 0.93 -9.73
CA ALA A 50 27.48 -0.38 -10.27
C ALA A 50 27.01 -1.48 -9.30
N THR A 51 27.28 -1.31 -7.99
CA THR A 51 26.79 -2.23 -6.96
C THR A 51 25.25 -2.26 -6.90
N VAL A 52 24.57 -1.14 -7.09
CA VAL A 52 23.10 -1.08 -7.15
C VAL A 52 22.56 -1.77 -8.38
N ARG A 53 23.18 -1.56 -9.54
CA ARG A 53 22.81 -2.20 -10.79
C ARG A 53 22.96 -3.72 -10.72
N GLN A 54 23.99 -4.20 -10.04
CA GLN A 54 24.25 -5.63 -9.85
C GLN A 54 23.36 -6.29 -8.80
N ARG A 55 22.83 -5.55 -7.82
CA ARG A 55 21.91 -6.13 -6.83
C ARG A 55 20.62 -6.55 -7.52
N LEU A 56 20.26 -7.83 -7.36
CA LEU A 56 18.95 -8.35 -7.70
C LEU A 56 17.90 -7.65 -6.85
N LEU A 57 17.33 -6.57 -7.37
CA LEU A 57 16.31 -5.82 -6.66
C LEU A 57 15.06 -6.69 -6.54
N PRO A 58 14.57 -6.94 -5.31
CA PRO A 58 13.40 -7.76 -5.11
C PRO A 58 12.20 -7.17 -5.88
N SER A 59 11.42 -8.03 -6.50
CA SER A 59 10.27 -7.59 -7.30
C SER A 59 9.09 -7.27 -6.40
N ALA A 60 8.71 -5.99 -6.30
CA ALA A 60 7.47 -5.57 -5.63
C ALA A 60 6.20 -6.16 -6.31
N ARG A 61 6.29 -6.52 -7.60
CA ARG A 61 5.17 -7.05 -8.40
C ARG A 61 4.47 -8.26 -7.78
N ARG A 62 5.20 -9.22 -7.22
CA ARG A 62 4.59 -10.41 -6.60
C ARG A 62 3.68 -10.03 -5.44
N TRP A 63 4.14 -9.12 -4.58
CA TRP A 63 3.37 -8.64 -3.45
C TRP A 63 2.21 -7.71 -3.87
N ALA A 64 2.37 -6.94 -4.94
CA ALA A 64 1.26 -6.18 -5.53
C ALA A 64 0.12 -7.12 -5.98
N VAL A 65 0.45 -8.23 -6.64
CA VAL A 65 -0.54 -9.24 -7.06
C VAL A 65 -1.19 -9.90 -5.86
N VAL A 66 -0.41 -10.32 -4.85
CA VAL A 66 -0.97 -10.91 -3.62
C VAL A 66 -1.93 -9.94 -2.92
N ALA A 67 -1.53 -8.68 -2.74
CA ALA A 67 -2.35 -7.66 -2.10
C ALA A 67 -3.66 -7.42 -2.87
N THR A 68 -3.56 -7.18 -4.17
CA THR A 68 -4.73 -6.89 -5.02
C THR A 68 -5.67 -8.09 -5.13
N ALA A 69 -5.16 -9.30 -5.27
CA ALA A 69 -5.97 -10.52 -5.32
C ALA A 69 -6.70 -10.77 -3.98
N ALA A 70 -5.99 -10.64 -2.85
CA ALA A 70 -6.58 -10.85 -1.54
C ALA A 70 -7.68 -9.82 -1.21
N ILE A 71 -7.43 -8.52 -1.48
CA ILE A 71 -8.43 -7.47 -1.24
C ILE A 71 -9.63 -7.63 -2.20
N SER A 72 -9.40 -8.03 -3.46
CA SER A 72 -10.50 -8.32 -4.40
C SER A 72 -11.36 -9.49 -3.93
N LEU A 73 -10.72 -10.59 -3.49
CA LEU A 73 -11.44 -11.75 -2.99
C LEU A 73 -12.22 -11.42 -1.71
N HIS A 74 -11.69 -10.55 -0.85
CA HIS A 74 -12.40 -10.05 0.32
C HIS A 74 -13.66 -9.26 -0.08
N ALA A 75 -13.56 -8.36 -1.06
CA ALA A 75 -14.71 -7.61 -1.55
C ALA A 75 -15.79 -8.52 -2.16
N VAL A 76 -15.39 -9.55 -2.91
CA VAL A 76 -16.31 -10.57 -3.43
C VAL A 76 -16.99 -11.33 -2.29
N ALA A 77 -16.25 -11.70 -1.24
CA ALA A 77 -16.81 -12.39 -0.08
C ALA A 77 -17.83 -11.52 0.70
N GLU A 78 -17.62 -10.21 0.79
CA GLU A 78 -18.60 -9.27 1.37
C GLU A 78 -19.90 -9.23 0.55
N VAL A 79 -19.80 -9.16 -0.79
CA VAL A 79 -20.97 -9.19 -1.67
C VAL A 79 -21.70 -10.54 -1.56
N ALA A 80 -20.98 -11.66 -1.53
CA ALA A 80 -21.55 -12.98 -1.32
C ALA A 80 -22.24 -13.09 0.04
N LEU A 81 -21.68 -12.47 1.09
CA LEU A 81 -22.29 -12.43 2.42
C LEU A 81 -23.61 -11.64 2.42
N LEU A 82 -23.68 -10.52 1.68
CA LEU A 82 -24.96 -9.83 1.47
C LEU A 82 -25.96 -10.74 0.74
N ALA A 83 -25.53 -11.40 -0.33
CA ALA A 83 -26.39 -12.29 -1.08
C ALA A 83 -26.97 -13.40 -0.20
N VAL A 84 -26.14 -14.03 0.64
CA VAL A 84 -26.59 -15.03 1.62
C VAL A 84 -27.62 -14.45 2.58
N LYS A 85 -27.38 -13.27 3.15
CA LYS A 85 -28.29 -12.64 4.12
C LYS A 85 -29.66 -12.30 3.55
N PHE A 86 -29.72 -11.86 2.29
CA PHE A 86 -30.97 -11.43 1.67
C PHE A 86 -31.72 -12.56 0.96
N TRP A 87 -31.00 -13.51 0.36
CA TRP A 87 -31.60 -14.47 -0.56
C TRP A 87 -31.59 -15.92 -0.06
N LEU A 88 -30.56 -16.34 0.68
CA LEU A 88 -30.41 -17.77 1.01
C LEU A 88 -31.54 -18.29 1.89
N TYR A 89 -31.90 -17.53 2.94
CA TYR A 89 -32.97 -17.93 3.85
C TYR A 89 -34.31 -18.13 3.12
N PRO A 90 -34.89 -17.11 2.43
CA PRO A 90 -36.18 -17.26 1.78
C PRO A 90 -36.14 -18.28 0.64
N PHE A 91 -34.98 -18.43 -0.03
CA PHE A 91 -34.79 -19.46 -1.04
C PHE A 91 -34.91 -20.88 -0.45
N LEU A 92 -34.19 -21.16 0.64
CA LEU A 92 -34.21 -22.48 1.27
C LEU A 92 -35.57 -22.80 1.91
N GLU A 93 -36.23 -21.79 2.50
CA GLU A 93 -37.59 -21.92 3.00
C GLU A 93 -38.59 -22.22 1.87
N GLY A 94 -38.44 -21.56 0.72
CA GLY A 94 -39.25 -21.81 -0.48
C GLY A 94 -39.07 -23.22 -1.07
N LEU A 95 -37.98 -23.92 -0.74
CA LEU A 95 -37.77 -25.33 -1.09
C LEU A 95 -38.47 -26.31 -0.13
N GLY A 96 -39.14 -25.82 0.92
CA GLY A 96 -39.85 -26.64 1.89
C GLY A 96 -38.94 -27.36 2.89
N LEU A 97 -37.70 -26.89 3.08
CA LEU A 97 -36.78 -27.43 4.08
C LEU A 97 -37.28 -27.11 5.49
N THR A 98 -36.92 -27.96 6.46
CA THR A 98 -37.27 -27.69 7.86
C THR A 98 -36.54 -26.45 8.37
N THR A 99 -37.14 -25.69 9.28
CA THR A 99 -36.51 -24.48 9.86
C THR A 99 -35.13 -24.80 10.43
N THR A 100 -34.96 -25.96 11.05
CA THR A 100 -33.67 -26.43 11.59
C THR A 100 -32.61 -26.57 10.49
N ASP A 101 -32.96 -27.22 9.38
CA ASP A 101 -32.03 -27.40 8.25
C ASP A 101 -31.65 -26.06 7.61
N VAL A 102 -32.62 -25.16 7.45
CA VAL A 102 -32.39 -23.80 6.95
C VAL A 102 -31.41 -23.04 7.86
N MET A 103 -31.59 -23.13 9.19
CA MET A 103 -30.71 -22.47 10.16
C MET A 103 -29.29 -23.00 10.12
N VAL A 104 -29.12 -24.32 10.03
CA VAL A 104 -27.80 -24.95 9.94
C VAL A 104 -27.09 -24.55 8.65
N ALA A 105 -27.77 -24.62 7.50
CA ALA A 105 -27.21 -24.23 6.21
C ALA A 105 -26.82 -22.74 6.17
N TYR A 106 -27.71 -21.86 6.65
CA TYR A 106 -27.48 -20.43 6.72
C TYR A 106 -26.31 -20.07 7.65
N GLY A 107 -26.28 -20.65 8.85
CA GLY A 107 -25.20 -20.45 9.82
C GLY A 107 -23.85 -20.92 9.28
N THR A 108 -23.83 -22.09 8.62
CA THR A 108 -22.62 -22.64 7.98
C THR A 108 -22.12 -21.72 6.88
N ALA A 109 -23.00 -21.27 5.97
CA ALA A 109 -22.62 -20.38 4.87
C ALA A 109 -22.02 -19.05 5.37
N ILE A 110 -22.65 -18.42 6.38
CA ILE A 110 -22.12 -17.20 7.01
C ILE A 110 -20.77 -17.48 7.67
N GLY A 111 -20.65 -18.58 8.43
CA GLY A 111 -19.41 -18.95 9.12
C GLY A 111 -18.24 -19.12 8.16
N THR A 112 -18.46 -19.86 7.06
CA THR A 112 -17.44 -20.07 6.01
C THR A 112 -17.03 -18.76 5.33
N LEU A 113 -17.98 -17.92 4.94
CA LEU A 113 -17.67 -16.62 4.31
C LEU A 113 -16.89 -15.71 5.27
N ARG A 114 -17.26 -15.69 6.56
CA ARG A 114 -16.53 -14.93 7.59
C ARG A 114 -15.10 -15.43 7.76
N ALA A 115 -14.88 -16.75 7.79
CA ALA A 115 -13.55 -17.32 7.87
C ALA A 115 -12.69 -16.94 6.64
N LEU A 116 -13.27 -17.02 5.43
CA LEU A 116 -12.61 -16.58 4.20
C LEU A 116 -12.25 -15.08 4.24
N MET A 117 -13.16 -14.25 4.72
CA MET A 117 -12.92 -12.81 4.89
C MET A 117 -11.75 -12.54 5.85
N VAL A 118 -11.67 -13.24 6.99
CA VAL A 118 -10.53 -13.10 7.92
C VAL A 118 -9.22 -13.50 7.25
N ALA A 119 -9.19 -14.64 6.56
CA ALA A 119 -8.00 -15.11 5.86
C ALA A 119 -7.53 -14.11 4.77
N THR A 120 -8.47 -13.63 3.96
CA THR A 120 -8.18 -12.64 2.91
C THR A 120 -7.78 -11.28 3.46
N THR A 121 -8.31 -10.85 4.61
CA THR A 121 -7.84 -9.64 5.30
C THR A 121 -6.38 -9.78 5.72
N ILE A 122 -6.01 -10.89 6.35
CA ILE A 122 -4.62 -11.11 6.78
C ILE A 122 -3.68 -11.11 5.56
N LEU A 123 -4.03 -11.86 4.52
CA LEU A 123 -3.25 -11.90 3.27
C LEU A 123 -3.18 -10.53 2.58
N GLY A 124 -4.28 -9.78 2.57
CA GLY A 124 -4.36 -8.44 2.00
C GLY A 124 -3.48 -7.45 2.74
N VAL A 125 -3.54 -7.43 4.08
CA VAL A 125 -2.71 -6.58 4.95
C VAL A 125 -1.23 -6.93 4.77
N VAL A 126 -0.87 -8.20 4.92
CA VAL A 126 0.53 -8.64 4.78
C VAL A 126 1.05 -8.34 3.37
N GLY A 127 0.26 -8.68 2.35
CA GLY A 127 0.61 -8.43 0.95
C GLY A 127 0.81 -6.95 0.65
N PHE A 128 -0.10 -6.10 1.13
CA PHE A 128 -0.04 -4.65 0.93
C PHE A 128 1.17 -4.04 1.65
N LEU A 129 1.40 -4.39 2.92
CA LEU A 129 2.55 -3.88 3.68
C LEU A 129 3.88 -4.35 3.10
N ARG A 130 3.98 -5.62 2.68
CA ARG A 130 5.16 -6.13 1.97
C ARG A 130 5.37 -5.42 0.65
N TRP A 131 4.31 -5.22 -0.13
CA TRP A 131 4.38 -4.44 -1.38
C TRP A 131 4.90 -3.02 -1.11
N GLN A 132 4.30 -2.30 -0.16
CA GLN A 132 4.69 -0.94 0.17
C GLN A 132 6.15 -0.87 0.61
N TYR A 133 6.58 -1.73 1.53
CA TYR A 133 7.97 -1.81 1.96
C TYR A 133 8.94 -2.00 0.78
N GLN A 134 8.61 -2.92 -0.13
CA GLN A 134 9.42 -3.23 -1.31
C GLN A 134 9.48 -2.07 -2.30
N VAL A 135 8.37 -1.35 -2.49
CA VAL A 135 8.34 -0.15 -3.34
C VAL A 135 9.23 0.95 -2.76
N PHE A 136 9.15 1.24 -1.46
CA PHE A 136 10.04 2.22 -0.81
C PHE A 136 11.50 1.78 -0.84
N GLN A 137 11.77 0.48 -0.64
CA GLN A 137 13.12 -0.05 -0.76
C GLN A 137 13.67 0.19 -2.17
N LEU A 138 12.88 -0.11 -3.20
CA LEU A 138 13.27 0.11 -4.59
C LEU A 138 13.44 1.60 -4.90
N ALA A 139 12.52 2.46 -4.46
CA ALA A 139 12.61 3.91 -4.64
C ALA A 139 13.85 4.52 -3.95
N SER A 140 14.21 4.03 -2.76
CA SER A 140 15.43 4.47 -2.06
C SER A 140 16.71 4.02 -2.77
N VAL A 141 16.68 2.84 -3.39
CA VAL A 141 17.83 2.34 -4.17
C VAL A 141 17.99 3.08 -5.49
N LEU A 142 16.89 3.53 -6.08
CA LEU A 142 16.90 4.40 -7.26
C LEU A 142 17.19 5.88 -6.91
N ASP A 143 17.37 6.20 -5.63
CA ASP A 143 17.56 7.56 -5.09
C ASP A 143 16.45 8.54 -5.50
N VAL A 144 15.24 8.00 -5.72
CA VAL A 144 14.06 8.78 -6.11
C VAL A 144 13.33 9.31 -4.88
N SER A 145 13.29 8.54 -3.79
CA SER A 145 12.61 8.93 -2.56
C SER A 145 13.54 8.89 -1.34
N GLN A 146 13.42 9.92 -0.51
CA GLN A 146 14.16 10.06 0.75
C GLN A 146 13.49 9.34 1.94
N ALA A 147 12.25 8.89 1.76
CA ALA A 147 11.51 8.21 2.82
C ALA A 147 12.09 6.81 3.05
N SER A 148 12.36 6.48 4.32
CA SER A 148 12.89 5.15 4.65
C SER A 148 11.80 4.07 4.57
N PRO A 149 12.12 2.85 4.12
CA PRO A 149 11.16 1.74 4.08
C PRO A 149 10.57 1.39 5.45
N ARG A 150 11.34 1.63 6.53
CA ARG A 150 10.89 1.40 7.91
C ARG A 150 9.82 2.41 8.33
N GLN A 151 9.95 3.68 7.94
CA GLN A 151 8.92 4.70 8.21
C GLN A 151 7.60 4.36 7.51
N ALA A 152 7.67 3.80 6.30
CA ALA A 152 6.48 3.32 5.58
C ALA A 152 5.71 2.24 6.33
N LEU A 153 6.42 1.31 6.98
CA LEU A 153 5.80 0.25 7.77
C LEU A 153 5.28 0.77 9.13
N LEU A 154 6.12 1.49 9.87
CA LEU A 154 5.80 1.96 11.23
C LEU A 154 4.58 2.88 11.28
N GLY A 155 4.32 3.63 10.20
CA GLY A 155 3.15 4.51 10.10
C GLY A 155 1.81 3.78 10.30
N TRP A 156 1.73 2.49 10.00
CA TRP A 156 0.50 1.69 10.16
C TRP A 156 0.25 1.19 11.59
N PHE A 157 1.31 1.04 12.38
CA PHE A 157 1.22 0.42 13.71
C PHE A 157 1.04 1.43 14.84
N ILE A 158 1.34 2.71 14.59
CA ILE A 158 1.19 3.76 15.59
C ILE A 158 -0.23 4.34 15.50
N PRO A 159 -1.06 4.18 16.55
CA PRO A 159 -2.40 4.78 16.59
C PRO A 159 -2.34 6.30 16.35
N GLY A 160 -3.34 6.84 15.65
CA GLY A 160 -3.35 8.24 15.24
C GLY A 160 -2.48 8.52 14.00
N LEU A 161 -1.20 8.12 14.00
CA LEU A 161 -0.35 8.26 12.82
C LEU A 161 -0.87 7.43 11.63
N ASN A 162 -1.46 6.27 11.90
CA ASN A 162 -2.10 5.42 10.89
C ASN A 162 -3.17 6.15 10.07
N LEU A 163 -3.77 7.24 10.59
CA LEU A 163 -4.78 8.03 9.89
C LEU A 163 -4.21 9.03 8.86
N PHE A 164 -2.91 9.31 8.90
CA PHE A 164 -2.31 10.35 8.05
C PHE A 164 -1.01 9.93 7.38
N LYS A 165 -0.15 9.18 8.06
CA LYS A 165 1.20 8.85 7.58
C LYS A 165 1.19 7.96 6.33
N PRO A 166 0.39 6.89 6.23
CA PRO A 166 0.39 6.07 5.02
C PRO A 166 -0.01 6.87 3.77
N TYR A 167 -1.00 7.75 3.89
CA TYR A 167 -1.39 8.67 2.83
C TYR A 167 -0.26 9.61 2.41
N GLN A 168 0.37 10.29 3.38
CA GLN A 168 1.48 11.22 3.10
C GLN A 168 2.60 10.50 2.36
N LEU A 169 3.02 9.34 2.85
CA LEU A 169 4.11 8.57 2.25
C LEU A 169 3.80 8.13 0.83
N LEU A 170 2.63 7.55 0.56
CA LEU A 170 2.26 7.12 -0.80
C LEU A 170 2.08 8.30 -1.77
N ARG A 171 1.55 9.42 -1.30
CA ARG A 171 1.41 10.65 -2.10
C ARG A 171 2.77 11.25 -2.44
N ASP A 172 3.66 11.33 -1.46
CA ASP A 172 4.98 11.93 -1.65
C ASP A 172 5.84 11.02 -2.53
N LEU A 173 5.79 9.70 -2.32
CA LEU A 173 6.37 8.72 -3.24
C LEU A 173 5.85 8.86 -4.68
N TRP A 174 4.53 9.05 -4.88
CA TRP A 174 3.98 9.25 -6.22
C TRP A 174 4.56 10.49 -6.91
N ARG A 175 4.75 11.58 -6.15
CA ARG A 175 5.38 12.81 -6.66
C ARG A 175 6.85 12.60 -6.98
N ASP A 176 7.58 11.94 -6.08
CA ASP A 176 9.00 11.60 -6.24
C ASP A 176 9.22 10.78 -7.51
N LEU A 177 8.33 9.83 -7.81
CA LEU A 177 8.37 9.01 -9.04
C LEU A 177 8.03 9.78 -10.34
N GLY A 178 7.90 11.12 -10.29
CA GLY A 178 7.53 11.95 -11.44
C GLY A 178 6.06 11.83 -11.84
N GLY A 179 5.20 11.35 -10.94
CA GLY A 179 3.78 11.19 -11.24
C GLY A 179 3.05 12.52 -11.43
N GLU A 180 2.20 12.60 -12.45
CA GLU A 180 1.35 13.77 -12.72
C GLU A 180 0.54 14.19 -11.47
N THR A 181 0.50 15.49 -11.19
CA THR A 181 -0.25 16.09 -10.07
C THR A 181 -1.74 15.78 -10.14
N SER A 182 -2.32 15.75 -11.34
CA SER A 182 -3.71 15.35 -11.61
C SER A 182 -4.04 13.96 -11.09
N ARG A 183 -3.05 13.06 -11.00
CA ARG A 183 -3.27 11.67 -10.53
C ARG A 183 -3.10 11.50 -9.03
N ALA A 184 -2.59 12.52 -8.33
CA ALA A 184 -2.57 12.54 -6.86
C ALA A 184 -3.99 12.54 -6.24
N HIS A 185 -5.01 12.94 -7.03
CA HIS A 185 -6.42 12.84 -6.64
C HIS A 185 -6.86 11.40 -6.39
N LEU A 186 -6.30 10.41 -7.10
CA LEU A 186 -6.65 9.00 -6.88
C LEU A 186 -6.24 8.54 -5.47
N ILE A 187 -5.02 8.88 -5.05
CA ILE A 187 -4.52 8.53 -3.70
C ILE A 187 -5.35 9.24 -2.62
N ARG A 188 -5.73 10.50 -2.86
CA ARG A 188 -6.60 11.26 -1.96
C ARG A 188 -8.00 10.65 -1.87
N ALA A 189 -8.62 10.33 -3.01
CA ALA A 189 -9.94 9.72 -3.07
C ALA A 189 -9.96 8.35 -2.38
N TRP A 190 -8.97 7.51 -2.66
CA TRP A 190 -8.77 6.23 -1.97
C TRP A 190 -8.73 6.40 -0.45
N TRP A 191 -7.89 7.34 0.03
CA TRP A 191 -7.73 7.55 1.46
C TRP A 191 -8.99 8.08 2.13
N LEU A 192 -9.62 9.11 1.55
CA LEU A 192 -10.85 9.70 2.09
C LEU A 192 -11.99 8.68 2.13
N MET A 193 -12.18 7.93 1.05
CA MET A 193 -13.18 6.85 1.02
C MET A 193 -12.86 5.76 2.05
N GLY A 194 -11.57 5.45 2.25
CA GLY A 194 -11.13 4.52 3.28
C GLY A 194 -11.50 4.99 4.69
N LEU A 195 -11.29 6.28 4.99
CA LEU A 195 -11.67 6.88 6.29
C LEU A 195 -13.19 6.88 6.49
N VAL A 196 -13.97 7.19 5.45
CA VAL A 196 -15.43 7.12 5.51
C VAL A 196 -15.90 5.68 5.74
N SER A 197 -15.35 4.72 5.00
CA SER A 197 -15.66 3.29 5.18
C SER A 197 -15.32 2.81 6.58
N LEU A 198 -14.18 3.24 7.15
CA LEU A 198 -13.79 2.92 8.51
C LEU A 198 -14.77 3.51 9.53
N ALA A 199 -15.13 4.79 9.39
CA ALA A 199 -16.09 5.44 10.28
C ALA A 199 -17.47 4.76 10.26
N VAL A 200 -17.97 4.40 9.07
CA VAL A 200 -19.22 3.64 8.90
C VAL A 200 -19.11 2.25 9.54
N GLY A 201 -17.99 1.55 9.33
CA GLY A 201 -17.76 0.23 9.91
C GLY A 201 -17.71 0.26 11.45
N THR A 202 -16.98 1.21 12.04
CA THR A 202 -16.92 1.39 13.49
C THR A 202 -18.27 1.82 14.06
N GLY A 203 -18.96 2.75 13.41
CA GLY A 203 -20.31 3.18 13.78
C GLY A 203 -21.31 2.03 13.75
N TYR A 204 -21.25 1.17 12.72
CA TYR A 204 -22.07 -0.04 12.63
C TYR A 204 -21.78 -1.03 13.77
N GLN A 205 -20.50 -1.24 14.13
CA GLN A 205 -20.14 -2.09 15.26
C GLN A 205 -20.66 -1.54 16.59
N LEU A 206 -20.56 -0.22 16.80
CA LEU A 206 -21.11 0.44 17.99
C LEU A 206 -22.63 0.31 18.02
N MET A 207 -23.30 0.58 16.90
CA MET A 207 -24.75 0.44 16.76
C MET A 207 -25.20 -1.00 17.05
N ARG A 208 -24.46 -2.02 16.59
CA ARG A 208 -24.77 -3.42 16.92
C ARG A 208 -24.68 -3.72 18.41
N ARG A 209 -23.71 -3.15 19.12
CA ARG A 209 -23.59 -3.29 20.59
C ARG A 209 -24.74 -2.58 21.30
N LEU A 210 -25.13 -1.39 20.83
CA LEU A 210 -26.25 -0.64 21.39
C LEU A 210 -27.62 -1.23 21.05
N ASN A 211 -27.74 -1.96 19.94
CA ASN A 211 -28.99 -2.62 19.54
C ASN A 211 -29.41 -3.74 20.51
N GLU A 212 -28.50 -4.25 21.33
CA GLU A 212 -28.86 -5.14 22.44
C GLU A 212 -29.69 -4.39 23.50
N VAL A 213 -29.65 -3.07 23.51
CA VAL A 213 -30.35 -2.18 24.46
C VAL A 213 -31.51 -1.43 23.81
N MET A 214 -31.36 -1.00 22.56
CA MET A 214 -32.39 -0.28 21.80
C MET A 214 -32.87 -1.15 20.64
N PHE A 215 -34.17 -1.43 20.55
CA PHE A 215 -34.76 -2.21 19.45
C PHE A 215 -34.68 -1.48 18.10
N ILE A 216 -33.52 -1.52 17.43
CA ILE A 216 -33.34 -0.98 16.07
C ILE A 216 -33.95 -1.96 15.07
N SER A 217 -34.68 -1.42 14.08
CA SER A 217 -35.31 -2.21 13.03
C SER A 217 -34.30 -3.06 12.24
N SER A 218 -34.76 -4.20 11.72
CA SER A 218 -34.01 -5.04 10.76
C SER A 218 -33.60 -4.24 9.52
N ASP A 219 -34.47 -3.36 9.05
CA ASP A 219 -34.32 -2.65 7.78
C ASP A 219 -33.18 -1.63 7.85
N THR A 220 -33.06 -0.88 8.96
CA THR A 220 -31.94 0.03 9.18
C THR A 220 -30.61 -0.72 9.19
N ARG A 221 -30.55 -1.90 9.83
CA ARG A 221 -29.34 -2.74 9.84
C ARG A 221 -28.99 -3.25 8.45
N ALA A 222 -29.99 -3.64 7.66
CA ALA A 222 -29.80 -4.07 6.27
C ALA A 222 -29.25 -2.94 5.40
N MET A 223 -29.82 -1.73 5.48
CA MET A 223 -29.36 -0.57 4.72
C MET A 223 -27.91 -0.19 5.08
N VAL A 224 -27.58 -0.10 6.37
CA VAL A 224 -26.20 0.22 6.80
C VAL A 224 -25.20 -0.80 6.27
N ASN A 225 -25.57 -2.08 6.26
CA ASN A 225 -24.69 -3.14 5.76
C ASN A 225 -24.49 -3.05 4.23
N ILE A 226 -25.52 -2.68 3.45
CA ILE A 226 -25.40 -2.43 2.00
C ILE A 226 -24.49 -1.23 1.73
N VAL A 227 -24.69 -0.12 2.46
CA VAL A 227 -23.86 1.09 2.33
C VAL A 227 -22.40 0.76 2.63
N HIS A 228 -22.13 0.04 3.73
CA HIS A 228 -20.79 -0.39 4.10
C HIS A 228 -20.12 -1.24 3.02
N ALA A 229 -20.80 -2.27 2.50
CA ALA A 229 -20.25 -3.12 1.45
C ALA A 229 -19.95 -2.35 0.15
N THR A 230 -20.82 -1.41 -0.22
CA THR A 230 -20.64 -0.55 -1.40
C THR A 230 -19.41 0.35 -1.24
N LEU A 231 -19.28 1.00 -0.08
CA LEU A 231 -18.09 1.81 0.24
C LEU A 231 -16.82 0.97 0.23
N PHE A 232 -16.85 -0.23 0.82
CA PHE A 232 -15.70 -1.12 0.85
C PHE A 232 -15.26 -1.55 -0.57
N ALA A 233 -16.21 -1.88 -1.44
CA ALA A 233 -15.94 -2.22 -2.84
C ALA A 233 -15.30 -1.04 -3.60
N LEU A 234 -15.80 0.18 -3.39
CA LEU A 234 -15.22 1.38 -3.97
C LEU A 234 -13.79 1.64 -3.47
N VAL A 235 -13.55 1.53 -2.16
CA VAL A 235 -12.22 1.66 -1.56
C VAL A 235 -11.27 0.61 -2.13
N THR A 236 -11.74 -0.61 -2.31
CA THR A 236 -10.97 -1.72 -2.91
C THR A 236 -10.55 -1.38 -4.34
N ALA A 237 -11.47 -0.94 -5.19
CA ALA A 237 -11.17 -0.55 -6.56
C ALA A 237 -10.13 0.59 -6.62
N LEU A 238 -10.30 1.61 -5.77
CA LEU A 238 -9.36 2.73 -5.67
C LEU A 238 -7.97 2.28 -5.17
N CYS A 239 -7.93 1.39 -4.18
CA CYS A 239 -6.68 0.80 -3.65
C CYS A 239 -5.91 0.05 -4.74
N ILE A 240 -6.61 -0.81 -5.49
CA ILE A 240 -6.05 -1.55 -6.63
C ILE A 240 -5.49 -0.57 -7.67
N GLY A 241 -6.23 0.50 -7.99
CA GLY A 241 -5.76 1.55 -8.90
C GLY A 241 -4.47 2.24 -8.42
N VAL A 242 -4.37 2.57 -7.12
CA VAL A 242 -3.17 3.17 -6.52
C VAL A 242 -1.98 2.21 -6.62
N VAL A 243 -2.17 0.94 -6.22
CA VAL A 243 -1.12 -0.09 -6.24
C VAL A 243 -0.57 -0.28 -7.66
N TRP A 244 -1.45 -0.47 -8.64
CA TRP A 244 -1.04 -0.72 -10.02
C TRP A 244 -0.36 0.49 -10.67
N ARG A 245 -0.83 1.71 -10.40
CA ARG A 245 -0.21 2.92 -10.95
C ARG A 245 1.20 3.14 -10.42
N ILE A 246 1.39 3.08 -9.09
CA ILE A 246 2.72 3.20 -8.48
C ILE A 246 3.62 2.08 -9.01
N GLN A 247 3.12 0.84 -9.08
CA GLN A 247 3.87 -0.30 -9.59
C GLN A 247 4.30 -0.11 -11.05
N ARG A 248 3.43 0.42 -11.91
CA ARG A 248 3.74 0.68 -13.33
C ARG A 248 4.80 1.76 -13.48
N GLN A 249 4.67 2.88 -12.77
CA GLN A 249 5.64 3.98 -12.82
C GLN A 249 7.04 3.51 -12.38
N LEU A 250 7.08 2.71 -11.31
CA LEU A 250 8.33 2.15 -10.81
C LEU A 250 9.01 1.19 -11.80
N VAL A 251 8.21 0.42 -12.56
CA VAL A 251 8.73 -0.45 -13.62
C VAL A 251 9.27 0.35 -14.80
N GLN A 252 8.60 1.46 -15.17
CA GLN A 252 9.07 2.36 -16.23
C GLN A 252 10.42 3.00 -15.87
N LEU A 253 10.52 3.60 -14.68
CA LEU A 253 11.78 4.19 -14.19
C LEU A 253 12.91 3.17 -14.11
N LYS A 254 12.61 1.94 -13.69
CA LYS A 254 13.60 0.85 -13.69
C LYS A 254 14.07 0.48 -15.10
N GLY A 255 13.20 0.57 -16.10
CA GLY A 255 13.54 0.36 -17.51
C GLY A 255 14.46 1.45 -18.04
N GLU A 256 14.09 2.72 -17.82
CA GLU A 256 14.88 3.89 -18.22
C GLU A 256 16.29 3.87 -17.61
N ALA A 257 16.40 3.57 -16.32
CA ALA A 257 17.68 3.48 -15.63
C ALA A 257 18.59 2.35 -16.17
N ARG A 258 18.02 1.32 -16.81
CA ARG A 258 18.79 0.25 -17.47
C ARG A 258 19.30 0.66 -18.85
N HIS A 259 18.51 1.42 -19.61
CA HIS A 259 18.92 1.90 -20.94
C HIS A 259 20.04 2.93 -20.89
N VAL A 260 20.08 3.78 -19.87
CA VAL A 260 21.19 4.73 -19.67
C VAL A 260 22.49 4.02 -19.26
N ALA A 261 22.42 2.76 -18.83
CA ALA A 261 23.57 2.00 -18.34
C ALA A 261 24.28 1.16 -19.41
N THR A 262 23.68 0.98 -20.58
CA THR A 262 24.21 0.22 -21.73
C THR A 262 24.78 1.15 -22.78
#